data_AF-A0A851IEU9-F1
#
_entry.id   AF-A0A851IEU9-F1
#
_cell.length_a   1.000
_cell.length_b   1.000
_cell.length_c   1.000
_cell.angle_alpha   90.00
_cell.angle_beta   90.00
_cell.angle_gamma   90.00
#
_symmetry.space_group_name_H-M   'P 1'
#
loop_
_entity.id
_entity.type
_entity.pdbx_description
1 polymer ?
#
loop_
_entity_poly.entity_id
_entity_poly.type
_entity_poly.pdbx_seq_one_letter_code
_entity_poly.pdbx_strand_id
1 'polypeptide(L)'
;MNTINNIDIFIIIFTLYNVIIGVKNGFVKSIFISFGFVIRIIATYFIYTAFSKMLFADNNIKLILKYIKDYLSKSLPNLAYTDFLDKAILILSIFIFVSIIVFIVFKILKDVTDDDTLKVSDQILGFAYGLIKSLLIMMLIVYFIDKVSDYVLTVQIKEIFANSALMSPLYTYNIFMNLFNV
;
A
#
# COMPACT_ATOMS: atom_id res chain seq x y z
N MET A 1 12.25 27.81 -13.55
CA MET A 1 11.14 27.73 -12.57
C MET A 1 10.62 26.31 -12.61
N ASN A 2 10.82 25.52 -11.55
CA ASN A 2 10.24 24.18 -11.48
C ASN A 2 8.73 24.33 -11.34
N THR A 3 8.00 24.11 -12.42
CA THR A 3 6.55 23.94 -12.39
C THR A 3 6.24 22.75 -11.48
N ILE A 4 5.51 23.00 -10.39
CA ILE A 4 5.03 21.93 -9.51
C ILE A 4 4.14 21.04 -10.37
N ASN A 5 4.59 19.81 -10.61
CA ASN A 5 3.86 18.84 -11.42
C ASN A 5 2.69 18.27 -10.58
N ASN A 6 1.64 17.74 -11.23
CA ASN A 6 0.51 17.10 -10.55
C ASN A 6 0.97 15.97 -9.59
N ILE A 7 2.08 15.31 -9.93
CA ILE A 7 2.71 14.29 -9.08
C ILE A 7 3.31 14.90 -7.80
N ASP A 8 3.96 16.06 -7.90
CA ASP A 8 4.49 16.77 -6.73
C ASP A 8 3.34 17.17 -5.78
N ILE A 9 2.23 17.67 -6.34
CA ILE A 9 1.01 17.99 -5.58
C ILE A 9 0.48 16.74 -4.86
N PHE A 10 0.41 15.61 -5.56
CA PHE A 10 -0.01 14.34 -4.96
C PHE A 10 0.90 13.92 -3.79
N ILE A 11 2.22 14.00 -3.96
CA ILE A 11 3.19 13.66 -2.92
C ILE A 11 3.03 14.56 -1.69
N ILE A 12 2.84 15.86 -1.90
CA ILE A 12 2.63 16.83 -0.81
C ILE A 12 1.34 16.51 -0.07
N ILE A 13 0.23 16.33 -0.78
CA ILE A 13 -1.08 16.01 -0.18
C ILE A 13 -1.00 14.68 0.59
N PHE A 14 -0.39 13.66 0.00
CA PHE A 14 -0.22 12.36 0.64
C PHE A 14 0.63 12.45 1.92
N THR A 15 1.73 13.21 1.87
CA THR A 15 2.61 13.44 3.02
C THR A 15 1.86 14.19 4.12
N LEU A 16 1.21 15.31 3.79
CA LEU A 16 0.42 16.10 4.73
C LEU A 16 -0.69 15.27 5.37
N TYR A 17 -1.41 14.47 4.59
CA TYR A 17 -2.44 13.57 5.12
C TYR A 17 -1.87 12.62 6.18
N ASN A 18 -0.75 11.95 5.89
CA ASN A 18 -0.13 11.02 6.84
C ASN A 18 0.40 11.73 8.08
N VAL A 19 0.94 12.94 7.93
CA VAL A 19 1.39 13.77 9.06
C VAL A 19 0.22 14.19 9.95
N ILE A 20 -0.86 14.71 9.36
CA ILE A 20 -2.06 15.14 10.11
C ILE A 20 -2.67 13.94 10.86
N ILE A 21 -2.76 12.78 10.20
CA ILE A 21 -3.24 11.56 10.83
C ILE A 21 -2.27 11.08 11.93
N GLY A 22 -0.96 11.19 11.73
CA GLY A 22 0.07 10.85 12.71
C GLY A 22 -0.05 11.71 13.97
N VAL A 23 -0.22 13.03 13.81
CA VAL A 23 -0.48 13.95 14.93
C VAL A 23 -1.82 13.60 15.60
N LYS A 24 -2.90 13.43 14.84
CA LYS A 24 -4.24 13.15 15.39
C LYS A 24 -4.29 11.84 16.18
N ASN A 25 -3.59 10.81 15.71
CA ASN A 25 -3.56 9.52 16.37
C ASN A 25 -2.50 9.44 17.47
N GLY A 26 -1.45 10.27 17.40
CA GLY A 26 -0.27 10.10 18.23
C GLY A 26 0.62 8.94 17.74
N PHE A 27 1.82 8.85 18.29
CA PHE A 27 2.85 7.87 17.92
C PHE A 27 2.43 6.44 18.26
N VAL A 28 2.00 6.21 19.49
CA VAL A 28 1.67 4.85 19.99
C VAL A 28 0.59 4.23 19.10
N LYS A 29 -0.52 4.93 18.92
CA LYS A 29 -1.62 4.46 18.07
C LYS A 29 -1.20 4.32 16.61
N SER A 30 -0.37 5.23 16.10
CA SER A 30 0.13 5.15 14.71
C SER A 30 1.02 3.94 14.48
N ILE A 31 1.87 3.57 15.46
CA ILE A 31 2.64 2.33 15.43
C ILE A 31 1.72 1.12 15.48
N PHE A 32 0.74 1.09 16.40
CA PHE A 32 -0.20 -0.02 16.50
C PHE A 32 -0.98 -0.23 15.20
N ILE A 33 -1.41 0.85 14.53
CA ILE A 33 -2.08 0.78 13.23
C ILE A 33 -1.13 0.18 12.17
N SER A 34 0.12 0.65 12.11
CA SER A 34 1.10 0.13 11.16
C SER A 34 1.46 -1.33 11.45
N PHE A 35 1.59 -1.72 12.72
CA PHE A 35 1.82 -3.10 13.12
C PHE A 35 0.63 -4.00 12.76
N GLY A 36 -0.59 -3.52 12.97
CA GLY A 36 -1.82 -4.18 12.52
C GLY A 36 -1.84 -4.36 10.99
N PHE A 37 -1.32 -3.41 10.23
CA PHE A 37 -1.15 -3.54 8.78
C PHE A 37 -0.13 -4.63 8.40
N VAL A 38 1.02 -4.67 9.09
CA VAL A 38 2.04 -5.72 8.90
C VAL A 38 1.46 -7.11 9.21
N ILE A 39 0.72 -7.25 10.32
CA ILE A 39 0.03 -8.51 10.66
C ILE A 39 -0.90 -8.94 9.53
N ARG A 40 -1.67 -8.02 8.95
CA ARG A 40 -2.58 -8.35 7.83
C ARG A 40 -1.82 -8.85 6.61
N ILE A 41 -0.69 -8.23 6.27
CA ILE A 41 0.17 -8.69 5.17
C ILE A 41 0.67 -10.10 5.44
N ILE A 42 1.23 -10.34 6.62
CA ILE A 42 1.79 -11.65 7.01
C ILE A 42 0.69 -12.72 6.97
N ALA A 43 -0.47 -12.46 7.59
CA ALA A 43 -1.60 -13.38 7.58
C ALA A 43 -2.14 -13.65 6.17
N THR A 44 -2.23 -12.61 5.33
CA THR A 44 -2.62 -12.75 3.91
C THR A 44 -1.65 -13.66 3.17
N TYR A 45 -0.34 -13.46 3.36
CA TYR A 45 0.69 -14.30 2.76
C TYR A 45 0.57 -15.76 3.19
N PHE A 46 0.38 -16.02 4.49
CA PHE A 46 0.19 -17.39 5.01
C PHE A 46 -1.08 -18.04 4.45
N ILE A 47 -2.21 -17.33 4.43
CA ILE A 47 -3.46 -17.88 3.89
C ILE A 47 -3.33 -18.14 2.39
N TYR A 48 -2.76 -17.20 1.64
CA TYR A 48 -2.56 -17.37 0.20
C TYR A 48 -1.66 -18.57 -0.11
N THR A 49 -0.51 -18.68 0.56
CA THR A 49 0.43 -19.79 0.33
C THR A 49 -0.16 -21.15 0.72
N ALA A 50 -0.92 -21.22 1.81
CA ALA A 50 -1.55 -22.46 2.27
C ALA A 50 -2.78 -22.87 1.43
N PHE A 51 -3.62 -21.92 1.01
CA PHE A 51 -4.95 -22.21 0.48
C PHE A 51 -5.16 -21.82 -0.99
N SER A 52 -4.21 -21.13 -1.64
CA SER A 52 -4.39 -20.65 -3.04
C SER A 52 -4.82 -21.74 -4.01
N LYS A 53 -4.21 -22.93 -3.96
CA LYS A 53 -4.57 -24.06 -4.84
C LYS A 53 -6.03 -24.49 -4.68
N MET A 54 -6.50 -24.57 -3.43
CA MET A 54 -7.88 -24.92 -3.13
C MET A 54 -8.84 -23.80 -3.58
N LEU A 55 -8.49 -22.54 -3.31
CA LEU A 55 -9.30 -21.38 -3.68
C LEU A 55 -9.42 -21.24 -5.20
N PHE A 56 -8.35 -21.48 -5.96
CA PHE A 56 -8.39 -21.48 -7.42
C PHE A 56 -9.12 -22.69 -8.01
N ALA A 57 -9.26 -23.79 -7.27
CA ALA A 57 -10.04 -24.95 -7.72
C ALA A 57 -11.54 -24.72 -7.58
N ASP A 58 -11.97 -23.83 -6.70
CA ASP A 58 -13.38 -23.54 -6.40
C ASP A 58 -14.11 -22.84 -7.56
N ASN A 59 -15.28 -23.34 -7.93
CA ASN A 59 -16.07 -22.84 -9.06
C ASN A 59 -16.65 -21.44 -8.80
N ASN A 60 -17.00 -21.10 -7.57
CA ASN A 60 -17.53 -19.78 -7.23
C ASN A 60 -16.43 -18.72 -7.32
N ILE A 61 -15.22 -19.05 -6.83
CA ILE A 61 -14.06 -18.15 -6.96
C ILE A 61 -13.72 -17.92 -8.43
N LYS A 62 -13.73 -18.96 -9.27
CA LYS A 62 -13.52 -18.80 -10.72
C LYS A 62 -14.55 -17.87 -11.36
N LEU A 63 -15.83 -17.97 -10.96
CA LEU A 63 -16.88 -17.07 -11.45
C LEU A 63 -16.63 -15.62 -11.03
N ILE A 64 -16.27 -15.39 -9.77
CA ILE A 64 -15.93 -14.04 -9.26
C ILE A 64 -14.74 -13.44 -10.02
N LEU A 65 -13.66 -14.21 -10.19
CA LEU A 65 -12.49 -13.78 -10.95
C LEU A 65 -12.86 -13.40 -12.39
N LYS A 66 -13.69 -14.23 -13.05
CA LYS A 66 -14.19 -13.95 -14.39
C LYS A 66 -14.98 -12.63 -14.46
N TYR A 67 -15.92 -12.39 -13.54
CA TYR A 67 -16.69 -11.14 -13.53
C TYR A 67 -15.82 -9.90 -13.35
N ILE A 68 -14.81 -9.98 -12.48
CA ILE A 68 -13.87 -8.86 -12.26
C ILE A 68 -13.01 -8.65 -13.51
N LYS A 69 -12.50 -9.73 -14.13
CA LYS A 69 -11.74 -9.67 -15.38
C LYS A 69 -12.56 -9.08 -16.52
N ASP A 70 -13.80 -9.50 -16.69
CA ASP A 70 -14.71 -9.00 -17.74
C ASP A 70 -15.06 -7.52 -17.53
N TYR A 71 -15.06 -7.04 -16.30
CA TYR A 71 -15.20 -5.62 -15.99
C TYR A 71 -13.91 -4.85 -16.32
N LEU A 72 -12.75 -5.34 -15.87
CA LEU A 72 -11.46 -4.69 -16.07
C LEU A 72 -11.02 -4.68 -17.55
N SER A 73 -11.37 -5.70 -18.32
CA SER A 73 -11.04 -5.79 -19.75
C SER A 73 -11.65 -4.67 -20.58
N LYS A 74 -12.77 -4.09 -20.13
CA LYS A 74 -13.40 -2.93 -20.78
C LYS A 74 -12.59 -1.64 -20.63
N SER A 75 -11.81 -1.52 -19.55
CA SER A 75 -11.02 -0.32 -19.24
C SER A 75 -9.52 -0.51 -19.46
N LEU A 76 -9.02 -1.74 -19.31
CA LEU A 76 -7.61 -2.12 -19.33
C LEU A 76 -7.44 -3.47 -20.05
N PRO A 77 -7.63 -3.53 -21.39
CA PRO A 77 -7.69 -4.78 -22.15
C PRO A 77 -6.38 -5.59 -22.07
N ASN A 78 -5.22 -4.93 -21.95
CA ASN A 78 -3.92 -5.60 -21.87
C ASN A 78 -3.70 -6.34 -20.53
N LEU A 79 -4.38 -5.91 -19.45
CA LEU A 79 -4.22 -6.48 -18.11
C LEU A 79 -5.10 -7.73 -17.90
N ALA A 80 -6.23 -7.78 -18.60
CA ALA A 80 -7.28 -8.79 -18.41
C ALA A 80 -6.87 -10.23 -18.75
N TYR A 81 -5.83 -10.40 -19.59
CA TYR A 81 -5.40 -11.73 -20.07
C TYR A 81 -4.16 -12.26 -19.33
N THR A 82 -3.72 -11.59 -18.27
CA THR A 82 -2.56 -12.04 -17.51
C THR A 82 -2.96 -12.98 -16.37
N ASP A 83 -2.23 -14.08 -16.18
CA ASP A 83 -2.33 -14.94 -14.98
C ASP A 83 -1.99 -14.18 -13.69
N PHE A 84 -1.27 -13.07 -13.82
CA PHE A 84 -0.98 -12.15 -12.73
C PHE A 84 -2.25 -11.55 -12.14
N LEU A 85 -3.24 -11.20 -12.97
CA LEU A 85 -4.46 -10.55 -12.52
C LEU A 85 -5.29 -11.45 -11.60
N ASP A 86 -5.40 -12.75 -11.90
CA ASP A 86 -6.14 -13.70 -11.04
C ASP A 86 -5.49 -13.83 -9.66
N LYS A 87 -4.16 -13.88 -9.62
CA LYS A 87 -3.39 -13.89 -8.37
C LYS A 87 -3.56 -12.58 -7.60
N ALA A 88 -3.48 -11.44 -8.28
CA ALA A 88 -3.64 -10.13 -7.65
C ALA A 88 -5.03 -9.96 -7.04
N ILE A 89 -6.09 -10.33 -7.77
CA ILE A 89 -7.47 -10.27 -7.26
C ILE A 89 -7.62 -11.17 -6.04
N LEU A 90 -7.14 -12.42 -6.10
CA LEU A 90 -7.26 -13.34 -4.97
C LEU A 90 -6.51 -12.84 -3.73
N ILE A 91 -5.29 -12.33 -3.90
CA ILE A 91 -4.50 -11.75 -2.79
C ILE A 91 -5.25 -10.56 -2.17
N LEU A 92 -5.81 -9.67 -3.00
CA LEU A 92 -6.59 -8.52 -2.52
C LEU A 92 -7.85 -8.96 -1.76
N SER A 93 -8.58 -9.96 -2.25
CA SER A 93 -9.76 -10.50 -1.57
C SER A 93 -9.41 -11.11 -0.22
N ILE A 94 -8.33 -11.90 -0.13
CA ILE A 94 -7.84 -12.45 1.14
C ILE A 94 -7.43 -11.31 2.08
N PHE A 95 -6.71 -10.30 1.57
CA PHE A 95 -6.30 -9.16 2.38
C PHE A 95 -7.48 -8.39 2.98
N ILE A 96 -8.54 -8.18 2.21
CA ILE A 96 -9.78 -7.54 2.70
C ILE A 96 -10.42 -8.41 3.79
N PHE A 97 -10.54 -9.72 3.56
CA PHE A 97 -11.11 -10.64 4.54
C PHE A 97 -10.31 -10.67 5.86
N VAL A 98 -8.98 -10.80 5.77
CA VAL A 98 -8.08 -10.72 6.92
C VAL A 98 -8.19 -9.37 7.62
N SER A 99 -8.31 -8.28 6.87
CA SER A 99 -8.46 -6.93 7.45
C SER A 99 -9.73 -6.82 8.29
N ILE A 100 -10.84 -7.44 7.87
CA ILE A 100 -12.09 -7.47 8.63
C ILE A 100 -11.91 -8.26 9.93
N ILE A 101 -11.31 -9.45 9.87
CA ILE A 101 -11.05 -10.28 11.07
C ILE A 101 -10.15 -9.53 12.06
N VAL A 102 -9.04 -9.01 11.57
CA VAL A 102 -8.07 -8.25 12.40
C VAL A 102 -8.77 -7.04 13.02
N PHE A 103 -9.60 -6.32 12.27
CA PHE A 103 -10.38 -5.21 12.82
C PHE A 103 -11.31 -5.64 13.95
N ILE A 104 -12.03 -6.75 13.80
CA ILE A 104 -12.92 -7.29 14.84
C ILE A 104 -12.10 -7.64 16.10
N VAL A 105 -10.96 -8.34 15.93
CA VAL A 105 -10.08 -8.71 17.05
C VAL A 105 -9.54 -7.46 17.77
N PHE A 106 -9.02 -6.48 17.04
CA PHE A 106 -8.53 -5.23 17.64
C PHE A 106 -9.63 -4.45 18.35
N LYS A 107 -10.86 -4.46 17.83
CA LYS A 107 -11.99 -3.80 18.47
C LYS A 107 -12.33 -4.43 19.83
N ILE A 108 -12.23 -5.75 19.93
CA ILE A 108 -12.43 -6.48 21.20
C ILE A 108 -11.29 -6.20 22.18
N LEU A 109 -10.06 -6.05 21.69
CA LEU A 109 -8.88 -5.78 22.52
C LEU A 109 -8.77 -4.31 23.00
N LYS A 110 -9.49 -3.38 22.35
CA LYS A 110 -9.34 -1.94 22.56
C LYS A 110 -9.81 -1.45 23.94
N ASP A 111 -10.57 -2.24 24.69
CA ASP A 111 -11.03 -1.88 26.05
C ASP A 111 -9.89 -1.81 27.10
N VAL A 112 -8.64 -2.05 26.70
CA VAL A 112 -7.47 -2.14 27.60
C VAL A 112 -6.52 -0.93 27.51
N THR A 113 -6.72 0.02 26.59
CA THR A 113 -5.68 1.03 26.30
C THR A 113 -6.21 2.44 26.02
N ASP A 114 -6.96 3.00 26.98
CA ASP A 114 -7.15 4.45 27.07
C ASP A 114 -6.42 4.96 28.31
N ASP A 115 -5.17 5.39 28.14
CA ASP A 115 -4.45 6.13 29.17
C ASP A 115 -3.93 7.45 28.59
N ASP A 116 -4.31 8.54 29.24
CA ASP A 116 -4.47 9.87 28.66
C ASP A 116 -3.26 10.78 28.95
N THR A 117 -2.15 10.19 29.41
CA THR A 117 -1.16 10.87 30.25
C THR A 117 0.05 11.49 29.51
N LEU A 118 0.21 11.29 28.18
CA LEU A 118 1.36 11.82 27.41
C LEU A 118 0.99 12.45 26.04
N LYS A 119 -0.16 13.14 25.94
CA LYS A 119 -0.73 13.62 24.67
C LYS A 119 0.22 14.44 23.78
N VAL A 120 1.03 15.35 24.34
CA VAL A 120 1.86 16.26 23.52
C VAL A 120 3.10 15.56 22.97
N SER A 121 3.81 14.80 23.80
CA SER A 121 4.98 14.02 23.35
C SER A 121 4.57 12.96 22.33
N ASP A 122 3.45 12.29 22.57
CA ASP A 122 2.87 11.31 21.64
C ASP A 122 2.47 11.94 20.30
N GLN A 123 1.95 13.17 20.30
CA GLN A 123 1.63 13.92 19.07
C GLN A 123 2.89 14.33 18.27
N ILE A 124 3.95 14.79 18.94
CA ILE A 124 5.21 15.18 18.28
C ILE A 124 5.88 13.94 17.66
N LEU A 125 5.94 12.84 18.40
CA LEU A 125 6.44 11.58 17.87
C LEU A 125 5.52 11.05 16.74
N GLY A 126 4.21 11.28 16.83
CA GLY A 126 3.24 10.96 15.80
C GLY A 126 3.47 11.75 14.50
N PHE A 127 3.83 13.03 14.60
CA PHE A 127 4.26 13.86 13.47
C PHE A 127 5.49 13.28 12.78
N ALA A 128 6.55 13.03 13.55
CA ALA A 128 7.81 12.50 13.03
C ALA A 128 7.61 11.12 12.36
N TYR A 129 6.82 10.25 13.01
CA TYR A 129 6.46 8.96 12.45
C TYR A 129 5.63 9.08 11.18
N GLY A 130 4.67 10.01 11.13
CA GLY A 130 3.87 10.29 9.93
C GLY A 130 4.73 10.66 8.72
N LEU A 131 5.74 11.53 8.92
CA LEU A 131 6.71 11.91 7.87
C LEU A 131 7.54 10.72 7.39
N ILE A 132 8.14 9.97 8.31
CA ILE A 132 8.99 8.82 7.97
C ILE A 132 8.15 7.77 7.24
N LYS A 133 6.96 7.47 7.76
CA LYS A 133 6.03 6.51 7.16
C LYS A 133 5.61 6.91 5.75
N SER A 134 5.26 8.18 5.52
CA SER A 134 4.84 8.62 4.19
C SER A 134 5.98 8.56 3.19
N LEU A 135 7.21 8.93 3.60
CA LEU A 135 8.41 8.81 2.75
C LEU A 135 8.66 7.35 2.37
N LEU A 136 8.63 6.43 3.34
CA LEU A 136 8.81 5.00 3.07
C LEU A 136 7.73 4.44 2.14
N ILE A 137 6.46 4.80 2.35
CA ILE A 137 5.37 4.33 1.47
C ILE A 137 5.54 4.90 0.06
N MET A 138 5.90 6.18 -0.08
CA MET A 138 6.14 6.77 -1.39
C MET A 138 7.30 6.08 -2.11
N MET A 139 8.42 5.83 -1.43
CA MET A 139 9.54 5.05 -1.99
C MET A 139 9.07 3.66 -2.45
N LEU A 140 8.25 2.96 -1.65
CA LEU A 140 7.72 1.66 -2.04
C LEU A 140 6.81 1.74 -3.29
N ILE A 141 5.96 2.76 -3.37
CA ILE A 141 5.11 3.01 -4.55
C ILE A 141 5.99 3.25 -5.78
N VAL A 142 7.02 4.10 -5.69
CA VAL A 142 7.94 4.35 -6.81
C VAL A 142 8.60 3.05 -7.28
N TYR A 143 9.05 2.20 -6.34
CA TYR A 143 9.62 0.90 -6.66
C TYR A 143 8.65 0.00 -7.44
N PHE A 144 7.39 -0.11 -7.00
CA PHE A 144 6.40 -0.93 -7.72
C PHE A 144 6.02 -0.33 -9.07
N ILE A 145 5.91 0.99 -9.18
CA ILE A 145 5.62 1.64 -10.45
C ILE A 145 6.73 1.34 -11.46
N ASP A 146 7.99 1.46 -11.07
CA ASP A 146 9.15 1.12 -11.91
C ASP A 146 9.07 -0.35 -12.39
N LYS A 147 8.90 -1.29 -11.45
CA LYS A 147 8.85 -2.73 -11.77
C LYS A 147 7.62 -3.13 -12.59
N VAL A 148 6.46 -2.54 -12.37
CA VAL A 148 5.21 -2.94 -13.08
C VAL A 148 5.13 -2.24 -14.44
N SER A 149 5.64 -1.03 -14.58
CA SER A 149 5.54 -0.27 -15.83
C SER A 149 6.25 -0.93 -16.98
N ASP A 150 7.44 -1.48 -16.73
CA ASP A 150 8.22 -2.20 -17.75
C ASP A 150 7.44 -3.40 -18.29
N TYR A 151 6.60 -4.02 -17.47
CA TYR A 151 5.81 -5.20 -17.83
C TYR A 151 4.45 -4.90 -18.45
N VAL A 152 3.81 -3.79 -18.08
CA VAL A 152 2.37 -3.58 -18.35
C VAL A 152 2.07 -2.35 -19.18
N LEU A 153 2.81 -1.25 -18.99
CA LEU A 153 2.38 0.06 -19.50
C LEU A 153 3.13 0.47 -20.77
N THR A 154 4.29 -0.12 -21.10
CA THR A 154 5.14 0.27 -22.25
C THR A 154 5.51 1.76 -22.30
N VAL A 155 5.18 2.53 -21.27
CA VAL A 155 5.52 3.96 -21.11
C VAL A 155 6.88 4.05 -20.43
N GLN A 156 7.76 4.91 -20.96
CA GLN A 156 8.99 5.28 -20.26
C GLN A 156 8.65 6.18 -19.07
N ILE A 157 8.32 5.57 -17.93
CA ILE A 157 8.01 6.27 -16.69
C ILE A 157 9.16 7.16 -16.20
N LYS A 158 10.38 6.91 -16.67
CA LYS A 158 11.54 7.77 -16.45
C LYS A 158 11.31 9.22 -16.88
N GLU A 159 10.53 9.48 -17.93
CA GLU A 159 10.18 10.85 -18.34
C GLU A 159 9.19 11.52 -17.38
N ILE A 160 8.25 10.74 -16.84
CA ILE A 160 7.29 11.21 -15.84
C ILE A 160 8.01 11.56 -14.53
N PHE A 161 9.04 10.79 -14.17
CA PHE A 161 9.83 10.99 -12.96
C PHE A 161 10.86 12.11 -13.08
N ALA A 162 11.49 12.26 -14.26
CA ALA A 162 12.49 13.31 -14.50
C ALA A 162 11.93 14.73 -14.38
N ASN A 163 10.63 14.90 -14.64
CA ASN A 163 9.94 16.19 -14.61
C ASN A 163 9.36 16.57 -13.23
N SER A 164 9.61 15.78 -12.18
CA SER A 164 9.08 16.04 -10.84
C SER A 164 10.21 16.27 -9.83
N ALA A 165 10.12 17.39 -9.11
CA ALA A 165 11.14 17.80 -8.15
C ALA A 165 11.17 16.90 -6.91
N LEU A 166 10.02 16.34 -6.50
CA LEU A 166 9.92 15.44 -5.35
C LEU A 166 10.11 13.97 -5.74
N MET A 167 9.72 13.59 -6.96
CA MET A 167 9.86 12.20 -7.42
C MET A 167 11.32 11.83 -7.72
N SER A 168 12.12 12.77 -8.24
CA SER A 168 13.53 12.51 -8.56
C SER A 168 14.35 12.08 -7.33
N PRO A 169 14.29 12.77 -6.16
CA PRO A 169 14.90 12.29 -4.93
C PRO A 169 14.33 10.96 -4.42
N LEU A 170 13.01 10.75 -4.51
CA LEU A 170 12.34 9.53 -4.08
C LEU A 170 12.72 8.30 -4.92
N TYR A 171 13.10 8.51 -6.18
CA TYR A 171 13.64 7.48 -7.07
C TYR A 171 15.14 7.27 -6.81
N THR A 172 15.92 8.36 -6.75
CA THR A 172 17.39 8.31 -6.63
C THR A 172 17.86 7.70 -5.31
N TYR A 173 17.23 8.07 -4.20
CA TYR A 173 17.58 7.59 -2.86
C TYR A 173 16.64 6.50 -2.37
N ASN A 174 15.97 5.79 -3.30
CA ASN A 174 15.00 4.78 -2.96
C ASN A 174 15.65 3.56 -2.30
N ILE A 175 15.36 3.34 -1.03
CA ILE A 175 15.93 2.22 -0.28
C ILE A 175 15.53 0.86 -0.89
N PHE A 176 14.32 0.73 -1.44
CA PHE A 176 13.84 -0.55 -1.98
C PHE A 176 14.49 -0.87 -3.30
N MET A 177 14.76 0.14 -4.14
CA MET A 177 15.57 -0.06 -5.34
C MET A 177 16.97 -0.53 -4.98
N ASN A 178 17.62 0.08 -3.97
CA ASN A 178 18.96 -0.35 -3.56
C ASN A 178 19.00 -1.74 -2.91
N LEU A 179 17.95 -2.12 -2.18
CA LEU A 179 17.88 -3.41 -1.49
C LEU A 179 17.47 -4.58 -2.42
N PHE A 180 16.68 -4.32 -3.46
CA PHE A 180 16.07 -5.36 -4.31
C PHE A 180 16.50 -5.31 -5.78
N ASN A 181 17.40 -4.41 -6.19
CA ASN A 181 18.06 -4.43 -7.51
C ASN A 181 19.39 -5.23 -7.51
N VAL A 182 19.51 -6.25 -6.66
CA VAL A 182 20.52 -7.32 -6.81
C VAL A 182 19.95 -8.40 -7.71
#